data_AF-A0A2C8F4R7-F1
#
_entry.id   AF-A0A2C8F4R7-F1
#
_cell.length_a   1.000
_cell.length_b   1.000
_cell.length_c   1.000
_cell.angle_alpha   90.00
_cell.angle_beta   90.00
_cell.angle_gamma   90.00
#
_symmetry.space_group_name_H-M   'P 1'
#
loop_
_entity.id
_entity.type
_entity.pdbx_description
1 polymer ?
#
loop_
_entity_poly.entity_id
_entity_poly.type
_entity_poly.pdbx_seq_one_letter_code
_entity_poly.pdbx_strand_id
1 'polypeptide(L)'
;METVRHSCGHERKYRLNGPAHSVQRQIEHREAMPCPKCKKAQEEARFVAECEAAALANAEMGLPELTGTASQVSYAEKCRKEAVMFSRMKRTPMEEILEAMSRPTQARWWIENKDLRMHEWLPTINDQFPAR
;
A
#
# COMPACT_ATOMS: atom_id res chain seq x y z
N MET A 1 -30.89 -14.26 -14.17
CA MET A 1 -29.60 -14.44 -13.47
C MET A 1 -28.62 -14.60 -14.60
N GLU A 2 -27.81 -13.57 -14.83
CA GLU A 2 -27.01 -13.48 -16.05
C GLU A 2 -25.64 -14.10 -15.79
N THR A 3 -25.18 -14.95 -16.70
CA THR A 3 -23.82 -15.49 -16.67
C THR A 3 -22.94 -14.57 -17.48
N VAL A 4 -21.89 -14.02 -16.87
CA VAL A 4 -20.98 -13.09 -17.52
C VAL A 4 -19.59 -13.70 -17.56
N ARG A 5 -18.97 -13.72 -18.75
CA ARG A 5 -17.59 -14.16 -18.95
C ARG A 5 -16.65 -12.96 -18.90
N HIS A 6 -15.88 -12.87 -17.83
CA HIS A 6 -14.92 -11.78 -17.64
C HIS A 6 -13.72 -11.88 -18.58
N SER A 7 -12.99 -10.76 -18.77
CA SER A 7 -11.78 -10.73 -19.62
C SER A 7 -10.66 -11.66 -19.15
N CYS A 8 -10.66 -12.06 -17.88
CA CYS A 8 -9.77 -13.09 -17.34
C CYS A 8 -10.18 -14.53 -17.68
N GLY A 9 -11.25 -14.73 -18.48
CA GLY A 9 -11.76 -16.04 -18.90
C GLY A 9 -12.70 -16.74 -17.92
N HIS A 10 -12.91 -16.19 -16.72
CA HIS A 10 -13.79 -16.78 -15.69
C HIS A 10 -15.23 -16.33 -15.85
N GLU A 11 -16.16 -17.26 -15.67
CA GLU A 11 -17.59 -16.99 -15.65
C GLU A 11 -18.11 -16.72 -14.24
N ARG A 12 -19.06 -15.81 -14.12
CA ARG A 12 -19.74 -15.54 -12.85
C ARG A 12 -21.21 -15.22 -13.07
N LYS A 13 -22.06 -15.71 -12.17
CA LYS A 13 -23.49 -15.45 -12.18
C LYS A 13 -23.81 -14.18 -11.40
N TYR A 14 -24.56 -13.27 -12.02
CA TYR A 14 -25.00 -12.02 -11.42
C TYR A 14 -26.53 -11.92 -11.40
N ARG A 15 -27.06 -11.34 -10.32
CA ARG A 15 -28.43 -10.83 -10.30
C ARG A 15 -28.38 -9.39 -10.77
N LEU A 16 -28.57 -9.18 -12.08
CA LEU A 16 -28.62 -7.84 -12.69
C LEU A 16 -30.07 -7.36 -12.69
N ASN A 17 -30.28 -6.11 -12.29
CA ASN A 17 -31.60 -5.49 -12.21
C ASN A 17 -31.65 -4.28 -13.14
N GLY A 18 -32.85 -3.99 -13.65
CA GLY A 18 -33.13 -2.83 -14.48
C GLY A 18 -33.67 -3.18 -15.87
N PRO A 19 -33.90 -2.16 -16.71
CA PRO A 19 -34.32 -2.37 -18.11
C PRO A 19 -33.27 -3.12 -18.92
N ALA A 20 -33.68 -3.77 -20.02
CA ALA A 20 -32.80 -4.61 -20.85
C ALA A 20 -31.50 -3.91 -21.27
N HIS A 21 -31.58 -2.65 -21.72
CA HIS A 21 -30.39 -1.88 -22.12
C HIS A 21 -29.40 -1.65 -20.96
N SER A 22 -29.91 -1.49 -19.73
CA SER A 22 -29.09 -1.30 -18.54
C SER A 22 -28.43 -2.61 -18.12
N VAL A 23 -29.16 -3.73 -18.23
CA VAL A 23 -28.60 -5.07 -17.99
C VAL A 23 -27.49 -5.38 -18.99
N GLN A 24 -27.70 -5.09 -20.27
CA GLN A 24 -26.69 -5.30 -21.32
C GLN A 24 -25.41 -4.48 -21.06
N ARG A 25 -25.54 -3.17 -20.78
CA ARG A 25 -24.39 -2.31 -20.43
C ARG A 25 -23.62 -2.82 -19.20
N GLN A 26 -24.35 -3.36 -18.22
CA GLN A 26 -23.76 -3.95 -17.02
C GLN A 26 -22.98 -5.25 -17.31
N ILE A 27 -23.43 -6.04 -18.29
CA ILE A 27 -22.72 -7.23 -18.77
C ILE A 27 -21.45 -6.79 -19.49
N GLU A 28 -21.55 -5.92 -20.49
CA GLU A 28 -20.41 -5.43 -21.29
C GLU A 28 -19.29 -4.85 -20.41
N HIS A 29 -19.65 -4.02 -19.43
CA HIS A 29 -18.69 -3.46 -18.49
C HIS A 29 -17.95 -4.54 -17.68
N ARG A 30 -18.66 -5.61 -17.28
CA ARG A 30 -18.07 -6.72 -16.54
C ARG A 30 -17.23 -7.62 -17.43
N GLU A 31 -17.62 -7.85 -18.68
CA GLU A 31 -16.85 -8.61 -19.66
C GLU A 31 -15.50 -7.94 -19.96
N ALA A 32 -15.47 -6.60 -19.99
CA ALA A 32 -14.24 -5.83 -20.16
C ALA A 32 -13.27 -5.94 -18.96
N MET A 33 -13.75 -6.28 -17.76
CA MET A 33 -12.95 -6.31 -16.53
C MET A 33 -12.60 -7.74 -16.08
N PRO A 34 -11.46 -7.94 -15.39
CA PRO A 34 -11.18 -9.21 -14.73
C PRO A 34 -12.25 -9.49 -13.66
N CYS A 35 -12.51 -10.76 -13.39
CA CYS A 35 -13.46 -11.13 -12.36
C CYS A 35 -12.94 -10.66 -10.98
N PRO A 36 -13.82 -10.45 -9.99
CA PRO A 36 -13.41 -9.93 -8.68
C PRO A 36 -12.32 -10.76 -7.97
N LYS A 37 -12.29 -12.08 -8.20
CA LYS A 37 -11.23 -12.96 -7.67
C LYS A 37 -9.86 -12.65 -8.31
N CYS A 38 -9.82 -12.55 -9.63
CA CYS A 38 -8.58 -12.21 -10.34
C CYS A 38 -8.13 -10.79 -10.05
N LYS A 39 -9.06 -9.83 -9.94
CA LYS A 39 -8.75 -8.46 -9.54
C LYS A 39 -8.11 -8.42 -8.15
N LYS A 40 -8.69 -9.13 -7.16
CA LYS A 40 -8.11 -9.23 -5.81
C LYS A 40 -6.72 -9.86 -5.83
N ALA A 41 -6.53 -10.95 -6.58
CA ALA A 41 -5.21 -11.58 -6.70
C ALA A 41 -4.15 -10.66 -7.34
N GLN A 42 -4.54 -9.85 -8.34
CA GLN A 42 -3.66 -8.85 -8.93
C GLN A 42 -3.32 -7.72 -7.94
N GLU A 43 -4.30 -7.26 -7.15
CA GLU A 43 -4.09 -6.25 -6.12
C GLU A 43 -3.15 -6.76 -5.02
N GLU A 44 -3.32 -8.00 -4.57
CA GLU A 44 -2.44 -8.67 -3.61
C GLU A 44 -1.02 -8.83 -4.16
N ALA A 45 -0.87 -9.32 -5.40
CA ALA A 45 0.44 -9.46 -6.03
C ALA A 45 1.15 -8.10 -6.20
N ARG A 46 0.41 -7.06 -6.60
CA ARG A 46 0.94 -5.69 -6.69
C ARG A 46 1.37 -5.18 -5.32
N PHE A 47 0.56 -5.40 -4.28
CA PHE A 47 0.90 -4.99 -2.92
C PHE A 47 2.17 -5.65 -2.42
N VAL A 48 2.35 -6.96 -2.64
CA VAL A 48 3.59 -7.68 -2.28
C VAL A 48 4.79 -7.07 -3.00
N ALA A 49 4.68 -6.84 -4.31
CA ALA A 49 5.76 -6.23 -5.09
C ALA A 49 6.08 -4.79 -4.63
N GLU A 50 5.08 -3.98 -4.26
CA GLU A 50 5.27 -2.65 -3.69
C GLU A 50 6.03 -2.70 -2.36
N CYS A 51 5.69 -3.65 -1.49
CA CYS A 51 6.38 -3.84 -0.21
C CYS A 51 7.83 -4.30 -0.40
N GLU A 52 8.10 -5.22 -1.32
CA GLU A 52 9.47 -5.67 -1.66
C GLU A 52 10.31 -4.51 -2.21
N ALA A 53 9.74 -3.74 -3.16
CA ALA A 53 10.40 -2.55 -3.70
C ALA A 53 10.56 -1.42 -2.67
N ALA A 54 9.79 -1.44 -1.58
CA ALA A 54 9.96 -0.51 -0.48
C ALA A 54 11.07 -0.92 0.47
N ALA A 55 11.14 -2.21 0.81
CA ALA A 55 12.23 -2.75 1.60
C ALA A 55 13.59 -2.51 0.93
N LEU A 56 13.70 -2.78 -0.38
CA LEU A 56 14.92 -2.50 -1.15
C LEU A 56 15.30 -1.01 -1.13
N ALA A 57 14.35 -0.13 -1.40
CA ALA A 57 14.62 1.31 -1.39
C ALA A 57 15.05 1.81 -0.01
N ASN A 58 14.45 1.31 1.07
CA ASN A 58 14.83 1.69 2.43
C ASN A 58 16.23 1.18 2.79
N ALA A 59 16.59 -0.03 2.36
CA ALA A 59 17.94 -0.57 2.52
C ALA A 59 18.99 0.23 1.72
N GLU A 60 18.69 0.63 0.48
CA GLU A 60 19.55 1.50 -0.34
C GLU A 60 19.75 2.88 0.30
N MET A 61 18.75 3.38 1.04
CA MET A 61 18.85 4.61 1.83
C MET A 61 19.62 4.42 3.15
N GLY A 62 20.12 3.23 3.46
CA GLY A 62 20.87 2.92 4.68
C GLY A 62 20.01 2.85 5.94
N LEU A 63 18.70 2.70 5.81
CA LEU A 63 17.80 2.56 6.95
C LEU A 63 17.95 1.16 7.57
N PRO A 64 17.90 1.04 8.92
CA PRO A 64 18.05 -0.25 9.60
C PRO A 64 16.89 -1.19 9.31
N GLU A 65 17.13 -2.49 9.51
CA GLU A 65 16.08 -3.51 9.42
C GLU A 65 15.02 -3.30 10.52
N LEU A 66 13.76 -3.54 10.15
CA LEU A 66 12.64 -3.49 11.08
C LEU A 66 12.46 -4.82 11.82
N THR A 67 12.03 -4.74 13.07
CA THR A 67 11.73 -5.87 13.94
C THR A 67 10.22 -6.11 14.03
N GLY A 68 9.79 -7.37 13.98
CA GLY A 68 8.38 -7.75 14.02
C GLY A 68 8.12 -9.07 13.27
N THR A 69 6.85 -9.39 13.01
CA THR A 69 6.52 -10.53 12.15
C THR A 69 6.84 -10.19 10.68
N ALA A 70 7.10 -11.21 9.85
CA ALA A 70 7.37 -10.99 8.42
C ALA A 70 6.27 -10.17 7.70
N SER A 71 5.00 -10.42 8.04
CA SER A 71 3.88 -9.65 7.49
C SER A 71 3.84 -8.20 7.97
N GLN A 72 4.18 -7.95 9.24
CA GLN A 72 4.29 -6.60 9.77
C GLN A 72 5.47 -5.85 9.14
N VAL A 73 6.63 -6.48 9.06
CA VAL A 73 7.83 -5.87 8.46
C VAL A 73 7.57 -5.49 7.01
N SER A 74 7.02 -6.40 6.20
CA SER A 74 6.68 -6.12 4.80
C SER A 74 5.80 -4.88 4.63
N TYR A 75 4.73 -4.75 5.43
CA TYR A 75 3.87 -3.57 5.36
C TYR A 75 4.52 -2.31 5.94
N ALA A 76 5.26 -2.45 7.04
CA ALA A 76 5.94 -1.34 7.69
C ALA A 76 7.01 -0.70 6.79
N GLU A 77 7.72 -1.50 5.97
CA GLU A 77 8.69 -0.98 5.00
C GLU A 77 8.01 -0.08 3.96
N LYS A 78 6.81 -0.46 3.49
CA LYS A 78 5.99 0.40 2.62
C LYS A 78 5.62 1.71 3.32
N CYS A 79 5.09 1.64 4.54
CA CYS A 79 4.73 2.84 5.32
C CYS A 79 5.96 3.75 5.55
N ARG A 80 7.12 3.18 5.86
CA ARG A 80 8.38 3.92 6.07
C ARG A 80 8.83 4.64 4.80
N LYS A 81 8.75 3.98 3.64
CA LYS A 81 9.06 4.62 2.35
C LYS A 81 8.13 5.80 2.07
N GLU A 82 6.83 5.65 2.32
CA GLU A 82 5.84 6.72 2.15
C GLU A 82 6.16 7.91 3.09
N ALA A 83 6.50 7.64 4.35
CA ALA A 83 6.92 8.65 5.32
C ALA A 83 8.17 9.44 4.86
N VAL A 84 9.18 8.75 4.32
CA VAL A 84 10.36 9.40 3.72
C VAL A 84 9.94 10.29 2.55
N MET A 85 9.12 9.79 1.62
CA MET A 85 8.65 10.58 0.46
C MET A 85 7.89 11.84 0.88
N PHE A 86 6.99 11.72 1.85
CA PHE A 86 6.23 12.85 2.39
C PHE A 86 7.12 13.87 3.09
N SER A 87 8.12 13.40 3.83
CA SER A 87 9.07 14.27 4.53
C SER A 87 9.97 15.04 3.56
N ARG A 88 10.32 14.44 2.41
CA ARG A 88 11.09 15.13 1.34
C ARG A 88 10.35 16.34 0.76
N MET A 89 9.02 16.36 0.79
CA MET A 89 8.23 17.49 0.28
C MET A 89 8.35 18.75 1.15
N LYS A 90 8.88 18.64 2.38
CA LYS A 90 9.02 19.75 3.33
C LYS A 90 10.32 20.56 3.20
N ARG A 91 11.16 20.26 2.21
CA ARG A 91 12.53 20.83 2.06
C ARG A 91 13.44 20.56 3.25
N THR A 92 13.08 19.61 4.12
CA THR A 92 13.96 19.11 5.17
C THR A 92 15.16 18.41 4.51
N PRO A 93 16.40 18.63 4.98
CA PRO A 93 17.57 17.92 4.50
C PRO A 93 17.36 16.40 4.54
N MET A 94 17.84 15.70 3.53
CA MET A 94 17.62 14.25 3.42
C MET A 94 18.26 13.51 4.60
N GLU A 95 19.38 14.01 5.08
CA GLU A 95 20.14 13.46 6.20
C GLU A 95 19.31 13.49 7.49
N GLU A 96 18.62 14.59 7.77
CA GLU A 96 17.74 14.73 8.95
C GLU A 96 16.52 13.81 8.84
N ILE A 97 15.96 13.67 7.63
CA ILE A 97 14.87 12.72 7.37
C ILE A 97 15.34 11.29 7.64
N LEU A 98 16.46 10.88 7.08
CA LEU A 98 16.98 9.52 7.23
C LEU A 98 17.37 9.23 8.69
N GLU A 99 17.98 10.19 9.37
CA GLU A 99 18.30 10.08 10.78
C GLU A 99 17.03 9.83 11.60
N ALA A 100 16.00 10.67 11.45
CA ALA A 100 14.73 10.48 12.14
C ALA A 100 14.10 9.11 11.82
N MET A 101 14.02 8.75 10.54
CA MET A 101 13.39 7.51 10.06
C MET A 101 14.17 6.25 10.46
N SER A 102 15.44 6.37 10.84
CA SER A 102 16.26 5.26 11.34
C SER A 102 15.93 4.86 12.79
N ARG A 103 15.34 5.76 13.58
CA ARG A 103 15.13 5.53 15.03
C ARG A 103 14.00 4.53 15.32
N PRO A 104 12.83 4.57 14.66
CA PRO A 104 11.76 3.61 14.88
C PRO A 104 12.05 2.28 14.16
N THR A 105 12.64 1.32 14.86
CA THR A 105 12.94 -0.02 14.31
C THR A 105 11.81 -1.04 14.51
N GLN A 106 10.72 -0.68 15.20
CA GLN A 106 9.59 -1.61 15.41
C GLN A 106 8.59 -1.49 14.27
N ALA A 107 8.36 -2.59 13.53
CA ALA A 107 7.41 -2.63 12.41
C ALA A 107 5.99 -2.20 12.82
N ARG A 108 5.58 -2.58 14.04
CA ARG A 108 4.28 -2.23 14.61
C ARG A 108 4.02 -0.73 14.63
N TRP A 109 5.02 0.07 14.99
CA TRP A 109 4.89 1.52 15.11
C TRP A 109 4.50 2.16 13.77
N TRP A 110 5.16 1.75 12.68
CA TRP A 110 4.86 2.24 11.33
C TRP A 110 3.43 1.90 10.89
N ILE A 111 2.91 0.73 11.26
CA ILE A 111 1.56 0.30 10.90
C ILE A 111 0.50 1.04 11.72
N GLU A 112 0.75 1.28 13.00
CA GLU A 112 -0.13 2.06 13.88
C GLU A 112 -0.21 3.52 13.44
N ASN A 113 0.89 4.05 12.88
CA ASN A 113 1.00 5.45 12.45
C ASN A 113 0.90 5.65 10.92
N LYS A 114 0.52 4.62 10.16
CA LYS A 114 0.43 4.69 8.68
C LYS A 114 -0.51 5.79 8.16
N ASP A 115 -1.47 6.20 8.97
CA ASP A 115 -2.50 7.20 8.63
C ASP A 115 -2.07 8.64 9.02
N LEU A 116 -0.84 8.82 9.50
CA LEU A 116 -0.27 10.15 9.76
C LEU A 116 -0.24 10.98 8.48
N ARG A 117 -0.63 12.25 8.61
CA ARG A 117 -0.57 13.21 7.52
C ARG A 117 0.89 13.52 7.18
N MET A 118 1.10 13.99 5.96
CA MET A 118 2.41 14.37 5.43
C MET A 118 3.27 15.23 6.37
N HIS A 119 2.65 16.11 7.18
CA HIS A 119 3.38 17.02 8.07
C HIS A 119 3.56 16.49 9.50
N GLU A 120 2.99 15.35 9.84
CA GLU A 120 2.98 14.79 11.20
C GLU A 120 4.14 13.80 11.41
N TRP A 121 4.65 13.17 10.35
CA TRP A 121 5.70 12.15 10.44
C TRP A 121 6.95 12.57 11.23
N LEU A 122 7.66 13.61 10.79
CA LEU A 122 8.88 14.05 11.47
C LEU A 122 8.62 14.51 12.92
N PRO A 123 7.61 15.37 13.21
CA PRO A 123 7.28 15.73 14.59
C PRO A 123 6.97 14.52 15.47
N THR A 124 6.15 13.58 14.99
CA THR A 124 5.77 12.39 15.77
C THR A 124 6.96 11.47 16.03
N ILE A 125 7.85 11.29 15.05
CA ILE A 125 9.08 10.52 15.24
C ILE A 125 9.99 11.21 16.25
N ASN A 126 10.20 12.52 16.13
CA ASN A 126 11.08 13.26 17.03
C ASN A 126 10.57 13.30 18.47
N ASP A 127 9.24 13.30 18.67
CA ASP A 127 8.61 13.25 19.98
C ASP A 127 8.74 11.85 20.64
N GLN A 128 8.44 10.78 19.90
CA GLN A 128 8.43 9.41 20.44
C GLN A 128 9.82 8.74 20.43
N PHE A 129 10.70 9.16 19.52
CA PHE A 129 12.07 8.67 19.34
C PHE A 129 13.03 9.85 19.25
N PRO A 130 13.26 10.56 20.38
CA PRO A 130 14.17 11.70 20.41
C PRO A 130 15.60 11.28 20.03
N ALA A 131 16.34 12.21 19.41
CA ALA A 131 17.77 12.03 19.20
C ALA A 131 18.48 11.81 20.54
N ARG A 132 19.47 10.92 20.56
CA ARG A 132 20.33 10.70 21.74
C ARG A 132 21.39 11.79 21.86
#